data_AF-A0A929V7I8-F1
#
_entry.id   AF-A0A929V7I8-F1
#
_cell.length_a   1.000
_cell.length_b   1.000
_cell.length_c   1.000
_cell.angle_alpha   90.00
_cell.angle_beta   90.00
_cell.angle_gamma   90.00
#
_symmetry.space_group_name_H-M   'P 1'
#
loop_
_entity.id
_entity.type
_entity.pdbx_description
1 polymer ?
#
loop_
_entity_poly.entity_id
_entity_poly.type
_entity_poly.pdbx_seq_one_letter_code
_entity_poly.pdbx_strand_id
1 'polypeptide(L)'
;MSQRCFNYSGRTYQVKSEYTRTVRLNCPAAPLIEVNVFSVTNLESKLEKKGAATMMYSENYKDASCHIWQTYANTRKQDYILRVGFTNYGCHSDDNHAENYSRAESVAEHTLGTMTLIELMEMFYPDEGSPEIYARCKRLMRFHDLGETAAGDTPDNGTRDKAAINLAEYTCLNENISHLPDEVKEAILNDFDIFNGSPLELAGKELKVHELCKLADKTDAILRGLVYERHHHCGHYANVPEGTGSKRESEYAKIMNSDKLVDIFFAGFIKDYHRYSYFPIFLDIIRAAIIDVRSKWYDNWEEIVTKLGISDKEYNLHTFQKK
;
A
#
# COMPACT_ATOMS: atom_id res chain seq x y z
N MET A 1 -5.20 -30.40 25.65
CA MET A 1 -4.77 -29.19 24.92
C MET A 1 -3.92 -29.66 23.75
N SER A 2 -4.19 -29.16 22.54
CA SER A 2 -3.32 -29.39 21.38
C SER A 2 -2.53 -28.11 21.15
N GLN A 3 -1.21 -28.24 20.97
CA GLN A 3 -0.32 -27.15 20.59
C GLN A 3 0.14 -27.39 19.16
N ARG A 4 -0.01 -26.35 18.32
CA ARG A 4 0.53 -26.27 16.96
C ARG A 4 1.47 -25.09 16.92
N CYS A 5 2.51 -25.16 16.09
CA CYS A 5 3.42 -24.04 15.85
C CYS A 5 3.37 -23.65 14.37
N PHE A 6 3.56 -22.36 14.09
CA PHE A 6 3.85 -21.82 12.76
C PHE A 6 5.11 -20.97 12.86
N ASN A 7 6.06 -21.19 11.96
CA ASN A 7 7.30 -20.45 11.94
C ASN A 7 7.57 -19.98 10.51
N TYR A 8 7.75 -18.68 10.34
CA TYR A 8 8.19 -18.08 9.08
C TYR A 8 9.51 -17.36 9.31
N SER A 9 10.44 -17.47 8.36
CA SER A 9 11.70 -16.73 8.37
C SER A 9 11.95 -16.19 6.97
N GLY A 10 11.62 -14.92 6.79
CA GLY A 10 11.81 -14.19 5.55
C GLY A 10 13.19 -13.53 5.46
N ARG A 11 13.28 -12.55 4.55
CA ARG A 11 14.51 -11.78 4.34
C ARG A 11 14.76 -10.80 5.49
N THR A 12 13.70 -10.11 5.91
CA THR A 12 13.79 -9.01 6.88
C THR A 12 13.17 -9.39 8.21
N TYR A 13 12.15 -10.25 8.23
CA TYR A 13 11.40 -10.59 9.44
C TYR A 13 11.35 -12.09 9.69
N GLN A 14 11.31 -12.44 10.98
CA GLN A 14 10.98 -13.77 11.45
C GLN A 14 9.69 -13.72 12.28
N VAL A 15 8.80 -14.69 12.06
CA VAL A 15 7.57 -14.88 12.84
C VAL A 15 7.65 -16.22 13.55
N LYS A 16 7.41 -16.21 14.87
CA LYS A 16 7.22 -17.42 15.67
C LYS A 16 5.84 -17.38 16.28
N SER A 17 5.05 -18.42 16.05
CA SER A 17 3.65 -18.50 16.48
C SER A 17 3.39 -19.79 17.25
N GLU A 18 2.66 -19.66 18.35
CA GLU A 18 2.20 -20.77 19.18
C GLU A 18 0.67 -20.72 19.30
N TYR A 19 0.00 -21.82 18.92
CA TYR A 19 -1.44 -21.94 18.97
C TYR A 19 -1.84 -22.79 20.17
N THR A 20 -2.76 -22.26 20.98
CA THR A 20 -3.32 -22.98 22.13
C THR A 20 -4.83 -23.02 22.04
N ARG A 21 -5.41 -24.23 22.05
CA ARG A 21 -6.87 -24.43 22.15
C ARG A 21 -7.31 -24.68 23.58
N THR A 22 -8.28 -23.92 24.05
CA THR A 22 -8.90 -24.05 25.37
C THR A 22 -10.43 -24.03 25.29
N VAL A 23 -11.08 -24.61 26.31
CA VAL A 23 -12.54 -24.59 26.43
C VAL A 23 -12.97 -23.27 27.05
N ARG A 24 -13.96 -22.60 26.45
CA ARG A 24 -14.53 -21.34 26.93
C ARG A 24 -15.90 -21.58 27.55
N LEU A 25 -15.91 -21.86 28.86
CA LEU A 25 -17.15 -22.19 29.59
C LEU A 25 -18.19 -21.06 29.61
N ASN A 26 -17.79 -19.82 29.38
CA ASN A 26 -18.68 -18.64 29.42
C ASN A 26 -19.32 -18.28 28.06
N CYS A 27 -19.07 -19.04 26.99
CA CYS A 27 -19.67 -18.81 25.67
C CYS A 27 -20.27 -20.10 25.11
N PRO A 28 -21.52 -20.45 25.46
CA PRO A 28 -22.13 -21.74 25.08
C PRO A 28 -22.19 -21.95 23.57
N ALA A 29 -22.33 -20.87 22.80
CA ALA A 29 -22.39 -20.90 21.35
C ALA A 29 -21.02 -21.11 20.67
N ALA A 30 -19.91 -20.91 21.38
CA ALA A 30 -18.55 -21.12 20.89
C ALA A 30 -17.68 -21.73 22.03
N PRO A 31 -17.87 -23.04 22.31
CA PRO A 31 -17.29 -23.69 23.47
C PRO A 31 -15.77 -23.83 23.41
N LEU A 32 -15.15 -23.61 22.25
CA LEU A 32 -13.71 -23.73 22.04
C LEU A 32 -13.14 -22.41 21.51
N ILE A 33 -11.99 -22.03 22.04
CA ILE A 33 -11.22 -20.86 21.59
C ILE A 33 -9.80 -21.31 21.30
N GLU A 34 -9.27 -20.91 20.15
CA GLU A 34 -7.85 -21.00 19.84
C GLU A 34 -7.24 -19.62 19.92
N VAL A 35 -6.15 -19.51 20.66
CA VAL A 35 -5.36 -18.30 20.73
C VAL A 35 -4.03 -18.59 20.06
N ASN A 36 -3.71 -17.81 19.03
CA ASN A 36 -2.39 -17.75 18.43
C ASN A 36 -1.63 -16.59 19.07
N VAL A 37 -0.60 -16.89 19.86
CA VAL A 37 0.33 -15.88 20.37
C VAL A 37 1.58 -15.93 19.51
N PHE A 38 2.02 -14.77 19.03
CA PHE A 38 3.17 -14.72 18.13
C PHE A 38 4.12 -13.57 18.45
N SER A 39 5.37 -13.71 18.01
CA SER A 39 6.36 -12.65 17.95
C SER A 39 6.85 -12.45 16.53
N VAL A 40 7.04 -11.19 16.16
CA VAL A 40 7.68 -10.76 14.92
C VAL A 40 8.99 -10.08 15.30
N THR A 41 10.09 -10.54 14.72
CA THR A 41 11.43 -10.00 14.94
C THR A 41 11.98 -9.44 13.64
N ASN A 42 12.39 -8.17 13.62
CA ASN A 42 13.21 -7.63 12.54
C ASN A 42 14.64 -8.19 12.68
N LEU A 43 15.12 -8.89 11.66
CA LEU A 43 16.38 -9.62 11.70
C LEU A 43 17.61 -8.70 11.74
N GLU A 44 17.52 -7.49 11.22
CA GLU A 44 18.60 -6.51 11.19
C GLU A 44 18.68 -5.73 12.51
N SER A 45 17.61 -5.06 12.89
CA SER A 45 17.57 -4.21 14.09
C SER A 45 17.41 -5.00 15.40
N LYS A 46 17.05 -6.28 15.31
CA LYS A 46 16.69 -7.15 16.45
C LYS A 46 15.51 -6.67 17.27
N LEU A 47 14.76 -5.69 16.78
CA LEU A 47 13.52 -5.25 17.40
C LEU A 47 12.46 -6.36 17.28
N GLU A 48 11.72 -6.57 18.37
CA GLU A 48 10.65 -7.56 18.45
C GLU A 48 9.34 -6.90 18.83
N LYS A 49 8.25 -7.33 18.18
CA LYS A 49 6.88 -6.97 18.54
C LYS A 49 6.04 -8.22 18.68
N LYS A 50 5.22 -8.27 19.74
CA LYS A 50 4.31 -9.39 20.02
C LYS A 50 2.90 -9.05 19.58
N GLY A 51 2.16 -10.06 19.17
CA GLY A 51 0.75 -9.97 18.83
C GLY A 51 0.01 -11.22 19.24
N ALA A 52 -1.31 -11.16 19.16
CA ALA A 52 -2.16 -12.31 19.41
C ALA A 52 -3.39 -12.26 18.50
N ALA A 53 -3.76 -13.39 17.94
CA ALA A 53 -5.00 -13.56 17.19
C ALA A 53 -5.86 -14.64 17.84
N THR A 54 -7.17 -14.46 17.81
CA THR A 54 -8.12 -15.37 18.47
C THR A 54 -9.12 -15.91 17.47
N MET A 55 -9.40 -17.21 17.55
CA MET A 55 -10.42 -17.85 16.76
C MET A 55 -11.39 -18.64 17.65
N MET A 56 -12.69 -18.53 17.35
CA MET A 56 -13.75 -19.19 18.09
C MET A 56 -14.33 -20.35 17.29
N TYR A 57 -14.45 -21.51 17.92
CA TYR A 57 -14.91 -22.75 17.33
C TYR A 57 -16.25 -23.17 17.94
N SER A 58 -17.11 -23.71 17.09
CA SER A 58 -18.45 -24.17 17.45
C SER A 58 -18.85 -25.35 16.60
N GLU A 59 -19.61 -26.28 17.17
CA GLU A 59 -20.22 -27.38 16.40
C GLU A 59 -21.33 -26.88 15.46
N ASN A 60 -21.80 -25.64 15.65
CA ASN A 60 -22.86 -25.04 14.84
C ASN A 60 -22.39 -24.60 13.43
N TYR A 61 -21.08 -24.60 13.16
CA TYR A 61 -20.53 -24.24 11.87
C TYR A 61 -19.21 -24.97 11.59
N LYS A 62 -18.82 -25.05 10.32
CA LYS A 62 -17.51 -25.59 9.93
C LYS A 62 -16.42 -24.59 10.29
N ASP A 63 -15.27 -25.06 10.78
CA ASP A 63 -14.07 -24.26 11.04
C ASP A 63 -13.73 -23.34 9.86
N ALA A 64 -13.76 -23.88 8.63
CA ALA A 64 -13.50 -23.13 7.41
C ALA A 64 -14.43 -21.91 7.24
N SER A 65 -15.68 -21.99 7.67
CA SER A 65 -16.63 -20.86 7.60
C SER A 65 -16.22 -19.75 8.56
N CYS A 66 -15.74 -20.11 9.75
CA CYS A 66 -15.22 -19.15 10.71
C CYS A 66 -13.91 -18.52 10.24
N HIS A 67 -13.01 -19.31 9.63
CA HIS A 67 -11.79 -18.79 8.99
C HIS A 67 -12.13 -17.75 7.91
N ILE A 68 -13.07 -18.08 7.00
CA ILE A 68 -13.53 -17.15 5.96
C ILE A 68 -14.08 -15.86 6.57
N TRP A 69 -14.97 -15.98 7.58
CA TRP A 69 -15.56 -14.82 8.24
C TRP A 69 -14.50 -13.93 8.92
N GLN A 70 -13.58 -14.51 9.70
CA GLN A 70 -12.57 -13.75 10.42
C GLN A 70 -11.60 -13.07 9.45
N THR A 71 -11.16 -13.77 8.40
CA THR A 71 -10.34 -13.14 7.34
C THR A 71 -11.10 -12.00 6.66
N TYR A 72 -12.37 -12.21 6.29
CA TYR A 72 -13.20 -11.17 5.69
C TYR A 72 -13.34 -9.95 6.60
N ALA A 73 -13.71 -10.16 7.87
CA ALA A 73 -13.86 -9.10 8.85
C ALA A 73 -12.55 -8.33 9.08
N ASN A 74 -11.41 -9.02 9.11
CA ASN A 74 -10.10 -8.38 9.21
C ASN A 74 -9.78 -7.50 8.01
N THR A 75 -10.07 -7.94 6.77
CA THR A 75 -9.91 -7.09 5.58
C THR A 75 -10.81 -5.84 5.64
N ARG A 76 -12.06 -5.98 6.10
CA ARG A 76 -12.99 -4.84 6.24
C ARG A 76 -12.56 -3.81 7.29
N LYS A 77 -11.57 -4.08 8.14
CA LYS A 77 -10.99 -3.06 9.04
C LYS A 77 -10.41 -1.88 8.26
N GLN A 78 -9.93 -2.10 7.04
CA GLN A 78 -9.40 -1.04 6.16
C GLN A 78 -10.47 0.00 5.76
N ASP A 79 -11.77 -0.33 5.83
CA ASP A 79 -12.85 0.63 5.54
C ASP A 79 -12.84 1.83 6.49
N TYR A 80 -12.35 1.63 7.72
CA TYR A 80 -12.40 2.61 8.80
C TYR A 80 -11.11 3.44 8.91
N ILE A 81 -10.12 3.16 8.08
CA ILE A 81 -8.86 3.92 8.03
C ILE A 81 -8.91 4.82 6.81
N LEU A 82 -8.85 6.13 7.03
CA LEU A 82 -8.86 7.13 5.96
C LEU A 82 -7.44 7.45 5.52
N ARG A 83 -7.27 7.70 4.21
CA ARG A 83 -6.01 8.13 3.62
C ARG A 83 -5.68 9.56 4.04
N VAL A 84 -4.72 9.70 4.94
CA VAL A 84 -4.32 10.94 5.62
C VAL A 84 -3.76 11.96 4.63
N GLY A 85 -3.11 11.52 3.56
CA GLY A 85 -2.60 12.41 2.51
C GLY A 85 -3.68 13.32 1.91
N PHE A 86 -4.83 12.75 1.51
CA PHE A 86 -5.92 13.54 0.94
C PHE A 86 -6.60 14.44 1.98
N THR A 87 -6.69 13.97 3.23
CA THR A 87 -7.24 14.77 4.34
C THR A 87 -6.36 15.97 4.66
N ASN A 88 -5.05 15.78 4.77
CA ASN A 88 -4.11 16.86 5.09
C ASN A 88 -4.08 17.95 4.02
N TYR A 89 -4.21 17.59 2.75
CA TYR A 89 -4.24 18.56 1.67
C TYR A 89 -5.62 19.20 1.47
N GLY A 90 -6.68 18.71 2.14
CA GLY A 90 -8.03 19.24 1.98
C GLY A 90 -8.68 18.89 0.64
N CYS A 91 -8.48 17.66 0.15
CA CYS A 91 -9.09 17.14 -1.09
C CYS A 91 -10.57 16.76 -0.95
N HIS A 92 -11.20 17.02 0.20
CA HIS A 92 -12.56 16.56 0.46
C HIS A 92 -13.28 17.51 1.43
N SER A 93 -14.60 17.37 1.50
CA SER A 93 -15.50 18.13 2.36
C SER A 93 -16.54 17.18 2.92
N ASP A 94 -16.39 16.80 4.18
CA ASP A 94 -17.24 15.81 4.84
C ASP A 94 -18.68 16.30 5.12
N ASP A 95 -19.00 17.55 4.80
CA ASP A 95 -20.36 18.09 4.86
C ASP A 95 -21.22 17.51 3.73
N ASN A 96 -22.03 16.50 4.07
CA ASN A 96 -22.94 15.81 3.15
C ASN A 96 -24.11 16.67 2.63
N HIS A 97 -24.21 17.92 3.08
CA HIS A 97 -25.15 18.91 2.57
C HIS A 97 -24.49 19.97 1.69
N ALA A 98 -23.16 19.98 1.59
CA ALA A 98 -22.45 20.91 0.73
C ALA A 98 -22.57 20.50 -0.75
N GLU A 99 -22.67 21.49 -1.64
CA GLU A 99 -22.70 21.28 -3.10
C GLU A 99 -21.42 20.61 -3.61
N ASN A 100 -20.31 20.80 -2.89
CA ASN A 100 -19.02 20.18 -3.12
C ASN A 100 -18.73 19.04 -2.11
N TYR A 101 -19.76 18.28 -1.71
CA TYR A 101 -19.54 17.11 -0.87
C TYR A 101 -18.57 16.14 -1.55
N SER A 102 -17.52 15.79 -0.83
CA SER A 102 -16.55 14.77 -1.23
C SER A 102 -16.04 14.14 0.07
N ARG A 103 -15.86 12.82 0.09
CA ARG A 103 -15.36 12.13 1.28
C ARG A 103 -13.93 11.68 1.08
N ALA A 104 -13.20 11.58 2.18
CA ALA A 104 -11.90 10.92 2.20
C ALA A 104 -11.97 9.51 1.62
N GLU A 105 -10.91 9.13 0.91
CA GLU A 105 -10.67 7.76 0.47
C GLU A 105 -10.29 6.90 1.68
N SER A 106 -10.82 5.68 1.78
CA SER A 106 -10.35 4.70 2.76
C SER A 106 -9.20 3.86 2.21
N VAL A 107 -8.41 3.24 3.10
CA VAL A 107 -7.35 2.30 2.71
C VAL A 107 -7.92 1.13 1.89
N ALA A 108 -9.17 0.73 2.15
CA ALA A 108 -9.84 -0.32 1.36
C ALA A 108 -10.06 0.10 -0.09
N GLU A 109 -10.43 1.37 -0.33
CA GLU A 109 -10.62 1.91 -1.68
C GLU A 109 -9.30 2.07 -2.42
N HIS A 110 -8.26 2.52 -1.73
CA HIS A 110 -6.91 2.55 -2.28
C HIS A 110 -6.43 1.15 -2.70
N THR A 111 -6.62 0.16 -1.83
CA THR A 111 -6.32 -1.25 -2.14
C THR A 111 -7.08 -1.74 -3.37
N LEU A 112 -8.34 -1.35 -3.52
CA LEU A 112 -9.13 -1.68 -4.71
C LEU A 112 -8.59 -0.97 -5.96
N GLY A 113 -8.20 0.30 -5.85
CA GLY A 113 -7.63 1.09 -6.94
C GLY A 113 -6.32 0.50 -7.46
N THR A 114 -5.40 0.14 -6.55
CA THR A 114 -4.13 -0.51 -6.92
C THR A 114 -4.34 -1.88 -7.57
N MET A 115 -5.27 -2.70 -7.05
CA MET A 115 -5.66 -3.96 -7.70
C MET A 115 -6.23 -3.73 -9.11
N THR A 116 -7.08 -2.72 -9.27
CA THR A 116 -7.66 -2.35 -10.57
C THR A 116 -6.58 -1.94 -11.56
N LEU A 117 -5.58 -1.17 -11.13
CA LEU A 117 -4.44 -0.83 -11.99
C LEU A 117 -3.66 -2.08 -12.45
N ILE A 118 -3.41 -3.03 -11.55
CA ILE A 118 -2.74 -4.29 -11.93
C ILE A 118 -3.59 -5.09 -12.94
N GLU A 119 -4.91 -5.13 -12.77
CA GLU A 119 -5.82 -5.78 -13.73
C GLU A 119 -5.81 -5.08 -15.10
N LEU A 120 -5.81 -3.75 -15.13
CA LEU A 120 -5.72 -2.98 -16.37
C LEU A 120 -4.35 -3.17 -17.05
N MET A 121 -3.26 -3.26 -16.28
CA MET A 121 -1.94 -3.59 -16.81
C MET A 121 -1.92 -4.98 -17.46
N GLU A 122 -2.58 -5.97 -16.85
CA GLU A 122 -2.74 -7.32 -17.45
C GLU A 122 -3.51 -7.27 -18.77
N MET A 123 -4.55 -6.44 -18.86
CA MET A 123 -5.39 -6.34 -20.06
C MET A 123 -4.74 -5.56 -21.21
N PHE A 124 -4.07 -4.44 -20.91
CA PHE A 124 -3.53 -3.52 -21.92
C PHE A 124 -2.04 -3.73 -22.22
N TYR A 125 -1.31 -4.37 -21.30
CA TYR A 125 0.12 -4.65 -21.42
C TYR A 125 0.46 -6.12 -21.09
N PRO A 126 -0.22 -7.12 -21.69
CA PRO A 126 -0.08 -8.53 -21.30
C PRO A 126 1.33 -9.11 -21.49
N ASP A 127 2.16 -8.50 -22.35
CA ASP A 127 3.52 -8.98 -22.63
C ASP A 127 4.56 -8.51 -21.58
N GLU A 128 4.19 -7.56 -20.72
CA GLU A 128 5.08 -6.98 -19.71
C GLU A 128 5.23 -7.89 -18.47
N GLY A 129 4.20 -8.67 -18.15
CA GLY A 129 4.17 -9.63 -17.05
C GLY A 129 3.50 -10.95 -17.43
N SER A 130 3.90 -12.06 -16.81
CA SER A 130 3.15 -13.32 -16.98
C SER A 130 1.84 -13.29 -16.17
N PRO A 131 0.82 -14.08 -16.53
CA PRO A 131 -0.42 -14.18 -15.74
C PRO A 131 -0.16 -14.49 -14.26
N GLU A 132 0.86 -15.30 -13.96
CA GLU A 132 1.25 -15.61 -12.57
C GLU A 132 1.83 -14.40 -11.84
N ILE A 133 2.56 -13.52 -12.53
CA ILE A 133 3.07 -12.27 -11.95
C ILE A 133 1.92 -11.32 -11.65
N TYR A 134 0.98 -11.13 -12.58
CA TYR A 134 -0.19 -10.29 -12.35
C TYR A 134 -1.06 -10.83 -11.19
N ALA A 135 -1.33 -12.14 -11.17
CA ALA A 135 -2.07 -12.77 -10.08
C ALA A 135 -1.37 -12.59 -8.72
N ARG A 136 -0.04 -12.72 -8.68
CA ARG A 136 0.76 -12.46 -7.48
C ARG A 136 0.70 -11.00 -7.04
N CYS A 137 0.82 -10.06 -7.97
CA CYS A 137 0.71 -8.62 -7.68
C CYS A 137 -0.67 -8.28 -7.12
N LYS A 138 -1.77 -8.78 -7.73
CA LYS A 138 -3.14 -8.56 -7.21
C LYS A 138 -3.32 -9.09 -5.80
N ARG A 139 -2.76 -10.26 -5.50
CA ARG A 139 -2.78 -10.81 -4.13
C ARG A 139 -2.00 -9.93 -3.17
N LEU A 140 -0.80 -9.48 -3.53
CA LEU A 140 -0.01 -8.58 -2.69
C LEU A 140 -0.76 -7.26 -2.44
N MET A 141 -1.28 -6.61 -3.49
CA MET A 141 -2.04 -5.35 -3.36
C MET A 141 -3.25 -5.47 -2.43
N ARG A 142 -3.95 -6.61 -2.42
CA ARG A 142 -5.03 -6.85 -1.46
C ARG A 142 -4.61 -6.72 0.01
N PHE A 143 -3.36 -7.01 0.33
CA PHE A 143 -2.87 -7.11 1.72
C PHE A 143 -1.82 -6.07 2.09
N HIS A 144 -1.29 -5.31 1.11
CA HIS A 144 -0.11 -4.46 1.33
C HIS A 144 -0.31 -3.36 2.38
N ASP A 145 -1.53 -2.83 2.54
CA ASP A 145 -1.84 -1.84 3.58
C ASP A 145 -2.69 -2.41 4.71
N LEU A 146 -2.89 -3.74 4.76
CA LEU A 146 -3.69 -4.34 5.83
C LEU A 146 -3.02 -4.18 7.21
N GLY A 147 -1.71 -3.96 7.23
CA GLY A 147 -0.94 -3.62 8.44
C GLY A 147 -1.25 -2.25 9.03
N GLU A 148 -1.83 -1.33 8.25
CA GLU A 148 -2.17 0.02 8.72
C GLU A 148 -3.35 0.05 9.69
N THR A 149 -4.13 -1.02 9.77
CA THR A 149 -5.35 -1.10 10.60
C THR A 149 -5.09 -1.00 12.12
N ALA A 150 -3.85 -1.17 12.57
CA ALA A 150 -3.45 -0.93 13.96
C ALA A 150 -2.58 0.33 14.14
N ALA A 151 -1.92 0.82 13.09
CA ALA A 151 -0.98 1.94 13.15
C ALA A 151 -1.58 3.27 12.65
N GLY A 152 -2.70 3.21 11.93
CA GLY A 152 -3.21 4.30 11.11
C GLY A 152 -2.42 4.44 9.79
N ASP A 153 -3.02 5.09 8.79
CA ASP A 153 -2.29 5.50 7.59
C ASP A 153 -1.26 6.57 7.99
N THR A 154 0.02 6.27 7.73
CA THR A 154 1.12 7.18 8.05
C THR A 154 1.66 7.81 6.76
N PRO A 155 1.61 9.14 6.59
CA PRO A 155 2.05 9.79 5.37
C PRO A 155 3.47 9.41 4.93
N ASP A 156 3.63 9.06 3.66
CA ASP A 156 4.92 8.71 3.06
C ASP A 156 5.72 9.97 2.65
N ASN A 157 5.88 10.90 3.59
CA ASN A 157 6.49 12.21 3.36
C ASN A 157 8.01 12.24 3.66
N GLY A 158 8.58 11.11 4.10
CA GLY A 158 10.01 10.94 4.39
C GLY A 158 10.44 11.27 5.83
N THR A 159 9.52 11.61 6.75
CA THR A 159 9.87 11.89 8.16
C THR A 159 9.67 10.69 9.11
N ARG A 160 9.23 9.55 8.56
CA ARG A 160 8.81 8.38 9.35
C ARG A 160 9.98 7.49 9.77
N ASP A 161 9.95 6.93 10.98
CA ASP A 161 10.84 5.85 11.40
C ASP A 161 10.42 4.56 10.69
N LYS A 162 11.03 4.32 9.53
CA LYS A 162 10.71 3.18 8.66
C LYS A 162 10.86 1.85 9.38
N ALA A 163 11.86 1.68 10.24
CA ALA A 163 12.10 0.40 10.89
C ALA A 163 11.00 0.06 11.90
N ALA A 164 10.62 1.04 12.74
CA ALA A 164 9.57 0.86 13.73
C ALA A 164 8.19 0.70 13.11
N ILE A 165 7.87 1.50 12.09
CA ILE A 165 6.57 1.46 11.39
C ILE A 165 6.42 0.17 10.60
N ASN A 166 7.41 -0.21 9.78
CA ASN A 166 7.33 -1.44 9.02
C ASN A 166 7.20 -2.66 9.94
N LEU A 167 7.89 -2.68 11.09
CA LEU A 167 7.72 -3.76 12.09
C LEU A 167 6.29 -3.78 12.67
N ALA A 168 5.71 -2.60 12.94
CA ALA A 168 4.34 -2.50 13.43
C ALA A 168 3.31 -2.98 12.40
N GLU A 169 3.42 -2.52 11.16
CA GLU A 169 2.57 -2.94 10.04
C GLU A 169 2.70 -4.43 9.77
N TYR A 170 3.92 -4.98 9.75
CA TYR A 170 4.15 -6.41 9.56
C TYR A 170 3.49 -7.27 10.66
N THR A 171 3.60 -6.82 11.92
CA THR A 171 2.96 -7.48 13.06
C THR A 171 1.44 -7.48 12.92
N CYS A 172 0.87 -6.33 12.54
CA CYS A 172 -0.57 -6.18 12.32
C CYS A 172 -1.06 -7.00 11.12
N LEU A 173 -0.30 -7.04 10.02
CA LEU A 173 -0.58 -7.90 8.88
C LEU A 173 -0.64 -9.36 9.31
N ASN A 174 0.37 -9.85 10.04
CA ASN A 174 0.41 -11.23 10.53
C ASN A 174 -0.80 -11.58 11.43
N GLU A 175 -1.24 -10.64 12.26
CA GLU A 175 -2.48 -10.78 13.04
C GLU A 175 -3.70 -10.91 12.12
N ASN A 176 -3.85 -10.01 11.16
CA ASN A 176 -5.03 -9.95 10.30
C ASN A 176 -5.14 -11.16 9.36
N ILE A 177 -4.02 -11.75 8.95
CA ILE A 177 -3.99 -12.93 8.09
C ILE A 177 -3.90 -14.25 8.87
N SER A 178 -3.89 -14.24 10.21
CA SER A 178 -3.63 -15.44 11.02
C SER A 178 -4.56 -16.61 10.73
N HIS A 179 -5.76 -16.31 10.24
CA HIS A 179 -6.82 -17.27 9.92
C HIS A 179 -6.72 -17.84 8.49
N LEU A 180 -5.77 -17.38 7.67
CA LEU A 180 -5.51 -18.00 6.37
C LEU A 180 -4.71 -19.30 6.53
N PRO A 181 -4.75 -20.20 5.51
CA PRO A 181 -3.86 -21.35 5.45
C PRO A 181 -2.38 -20.95 5.54
N ASP A 182 -1.56 -21.76 6.19
CA ASP A 182 -0.13 -21.46 6.46
C ASP A 182 0.65 -21.11 5.19
N GLU A 183 0.52 -21.90 4.12
CA GLU A 183 1.19 -21.63 2.83
C GLU A 183 0.78 -20.27 2.23
N VAL A 184 -0.48 -19.86 2.40
CA VAL A 184 -0.97 -18.57 1.93
C VAL A 184 -0.42 -17.44 2.79
N LYS A 185 -0.33 -17.63 4.11
CA LYS A 185 0.29 -16.66 5.02
C LYS A 185 1.75 -16.44 4.67
N GLU A 186 2.53 -17.52 4.50
CA GLU A 186 3.95 -17.42 4.11
C GLU A 186 4.13 -16.66 2.79
N ALA A 187 3.29 -16.94 1.80
CA ALA A 187 3.34 -16.23 0.52
C ALA A 187 3.06 -14.73 0.67
N ILE A 188 2.04 -14.34 1.45
CA ILE A 188 1.68 -12.93 1.70
C ILE A 188 2.80 -12.22 2.47
N LEU A 189 3.31 -12.85 3.52
CA LEU A 189 4.39 -12.31 4.35
C LEU A 189 5.67 -12.10 3.54
N ASN A 190 6.04 -13.06 2.68
CA ASN A 190 7.17 -12.93 1.77
C ASN A 190 6.95 -11.84 0.70
N ASP A 191 5.74 -11.74 0.14
CA ASP A 191 5.42 -10.70 -0.83
C ASP A 191 5.47 -9.29 -0.18
N PHE A 192 5.08 -9.17 1.09
CA PHE A 192 5.20 -7.92 1.86
C PHE A 192 6.66 -7.55 2.16
N ASP A 193 7.52 -8.54 2.49
CA ASP A 193 8.98 -8.34 2.59
C ASP A 193 9.56 -7.79 1.29
N ILE A 194 9.18 -8.39 0.16
CA ILE A 194 9.62 -7.96 -1.17
C ILE A 194 9.14 -6.54 -1.47
N PHE A 195 7.89 -6.21 -1.13
CA PHE A 195 7.33 -4.87 -1.35
C PHE A 195 8.09 -3.80 -0.56
N ASN A 196 8.42 -4.05 0.70
CA ASN A 196 9.07 -3.07 1.57
C ASN A 196 10.61 -3.10 1.54
N GLY A 197 11.20 -4.12 0.92
CA GLY A 197 12.64 -4.28 0.76
C GLY A 197 13.26 -3.34 -0.28
N SER A 198 14.60 -3.34 -0.33
CA SER A 198 15.36 -2.56 -1.31
C SER A 198 15.34 -3.24 -2.69
N PRO A 199 15.01 -2.53 -3.79
CA PRO A 199 15.03 -3.10 -5.13
C PRO A 199 16.44 -3.56 -5.57
N LEU A 200 17.50 -3.00 -4.98
CA LEU A 200 18.89 -3.39 -5.29
C LEU A 200 19.23 -4.83 -4.88
N GLU A 201 18.43 -5.41 -4.00
CA GLU A 201 18.61 -6.76 -3.49
C GLU A 201 17.63 -7.76 -4.11
N LEU A 202 16.85 -7.33 -5.11
CA LEU A 202 15.84 -8.14 -5.77
C LEU A 202 16.26 -8.45 -7.21
N ALA A 203 15.88 -9.62 -7.70
CA ALA A 203 16.14 -10.03 -9.07
C ALA A 203 14.98 -10.87 -9.63
N GLY A 204 14.92 -10.97 -10.97
CA GLY A 204 13.95 -11.82 -11.66
C GLY A 204 12.50 -11.50 -11.29
N LYS A 205 11.74 -12.53 -10.87
CA LYS A 205 10.31 -12.40 -10.57
C LYS A 205 10.03 -11.50 -9.36
N GLU A 206 10.91 -11.48 -8.36
CA GLU A 206 10.71 -10.65 -7.16
C GLU A 206 10.83 -9.16 -7.48
N LEU A 207 11.85 -8.79 -8.25
CA LEU A 207 12.02 -7.42 -8.71
C LEU A 207 10.82 -6.97 -9.56
N LYS A 208 10.32 -7.83 -10.46
CA LYS A 208 9.12 -7.52 -11.25
C LYS A 208 7.89 -7.24 -10.38
N VAL A 209 7.64 -8.08 -9.38
CA VAL A 209 6.51 -7.90 -8.44
C VAL A 209 6.68 -6.60 -7.65
N HIS A 210 7.88 -6.35 -7.13
CA HIS A 210 8.21 -5.14 -6.39
C HIS A 210 7.93 -3.88 -7.22
N GLU A 211 8.48 -3.80 -8.43
CA GLU A 211 8.34 -2.62 -9.28
C GLU A 211 6.89 -2.38 -9.71
N LEU A 212 6.18 -3.42 -10.18
CA LEU A 212 4.76 -3.30 -10.58
C LEU A 212 3.89 -2.83 -9.42
N CYS A 213 4.06 -3.43 -8.24
CA CYS A 213 3.25 -3.11 -7.06
C CYS A 213 3.56 -1.71 -6.52
N LYS A 214 4.84 -1.31 -6.44
CA LYS A 214 5.22 0.04 -5.99
C LYS A 214 4.74 1.12 -6.95
N LEU A 215 4.85 0.89 -8.25
CA LEU A 215 4.36 1.83 -9.25
C LEU A 215 2.83 1.91 -9.23
N ALA A 216 2.11 0.80 -9.06
CA ALA A 216 0.66 0.79 -8.91
C ALA A 216 0.19 1.55 -7.65
N ASP A 217 0.80 1.28 -6.48
CA ASP A 217 0.57 2.02 -5.23
C ASP A 217 0.67 3.54 -5.44
N LYS A 218 1.81 4.01 -5.95
CA LYS A 218 2.04 5.45 -6.12
C LYS A 218 1.22 6.08 -7.25
N THR A 219 0.96 5.33 -8.31
CA THR A 219 0.13 5.81 -9.43
C THR A 219 -1.31 5.99 -8.99
N ASP A 220 -1.86 5.04 -8.21
CA ASP A 220 -3.22 5.14 -7.71
C ASP A 220 -3.45 6.42 -6.89
N ALA A 221 -2.53 6.76 -5.99
CA ALA A 221 -2.62 8.00 -5.21
C ALA A 221 -2.67 9.26 -6.11
N ILE A 222 -1.91 9.30 -7.20
CA ILE A 222 -1.92 10.41 -8.17
C ILE A 222 -3.24 10.44 -8.95
N LEU A 223 -3.68 9.29 -9.46
CA LEU A 223 -4.92 9.18 -10.23
C LEU A 223 -6.15 9.52 -9.37
N ARG A 224 -6.16 9.10 -8.11
CA ARG A 224 -7.21 9.48 -7.15
C ARG A 224 -7.22 10.99 -6.90
N GLY A 225 -6.05 11.62 -6.76
CA GLY A 225 -5.94 13.08 -6.70
C GLY A 225 -6.55 13.77 -7.91
N LEU A 226 -6.31 13.23 -9.11
CA LEU A 226 -6.91 13.74 -10.35
C LEU A 226 -8.43 13.54 -10.44
N VAL A 227 -8.95 12.45 -9.86
CA VAL A 227 -10.41 12.28 -9.70
C VAL A 227 -10.98 13.38 -8.79
N TYR A 228 -10.32 13.70 -7.68
CA TYR A 228 -10.73 14.85 -6.87
C TYR A 228 -10.66 16.18 -7.62
N GLU A 229 -9.61 16.40 -8.43
CA GLU A 229 -9.51 17.61 -9.28
C GLU A 229 -10.67 17.76 -10.27
N ARG A 230 -11.14 16.66 -10.88
CA ARG A 230 -12.33 16.69 -11.76
C ARG A 230 -13.59 17.18 -11.03
N HIS A 231 -13.65 17.01 -9.72
CA HIS A 231 -14.72 17.49 -8.85
C HIS A 231 -14.36 18.79 -8.14
N HIS A 232 -13.35 19.53 -8.63
CA HIS A 232 -12.88 20.81 -8.07
C HIS A 232 -12.26 20.71 -6.66
N HIS A 233 -11.77 19.54 -6.27
CA HIS A 233 -11.12 19.29 -4.99
C HIS A 233 -9.61 19.00 -5.13
N CYS A 234 -8.84 19.96 -5.62
CA CYS A 234 -7.43 19.71 -5.96
C CYS A 234 -6.54 19.34 -4.76
N GLY A 235 -6.88 19.84 -3.56
CA GLY A 235 -6.02 19.79 -2.39
C GLY A 235 -4.75 20.63 -2.53
N HIS A 236 -4.32 21.25 -1.43
CA HIS A 236 -3.22 22.19 -1.42
C HIS A 236 -2.28 21.93 -0.25
N TYR A 237 -0.99 22.03 -0.50
CA TYR A 237 0.06 21.89 0.50
C TYR A 237 -0.07 22.95 1.61
N ALA A 238 -0.63 24.12 1.29
CA ALA A 238 -0.93 25.16 2.27
C ALA A 238 -1.92 24.70 3.37
N ASN A 239 -2.72 23.68 3.11
CA ASN A 239 -3.67 23.10 4.08
C ASN A 239 -3.01 22.06 5.00
N VAL A 240 -1.81 21.58 4.66
CA VAL A 240 -1.13 20.53 5.42
C VAL A 240 -0.87 21.03 6.84
N PRO A 241 -1.34 20.33 7.89
CA PRO A 241 -1.21 20.78 9.27
C PRO A 241 0.24 21.07 9.67
N GLU A 242 0.44 22.12 10.46
CA GLU A 242 1.76 22.49 10.96
C GLU A 242 2.40 21.31 11.71
N GLY A 243 3.69 21.06 11.45
CA GLY A 243 4.43 19.93 12.02
C GLY A 243 4.23 18.59 11.32
N THR A 244 3.31 18.48 10.34
CA THR A 244 3.08 17.25 9.57
C THR A 244 3.68 17.26 8.17
N GLY A 245 3.86 18.43 7.56
CA GLY A 245 4.50 18.56 6.24
C GLY A 245 6.00 18.29 6.28
N SER A 246 6.55 17.74 5.19
CA SER A 246 7.98 17.45 5.10
C SER A 246 8.77 18.47 4.28
N LYS A 247 10.09 18.56 4.55
CA LYS A 247 11.02 19.36 3.72
C LYS A 247 10.99 18.92 2.26
N ARG A 248 10.76 17.64 2.02
CA ARG A 248 10.70 17.02 0.70
C ARG A 248 9.48 17.50 -0.08
N GLU A 249 8.29 17.50 0.54
CA GLU A 249 7.07 18.01 -0.10
C GLU A 249 7.19 19.50 -0.43
N SER A 250 7.76 20.29 0.48
CA SER A 250 8.03 21.72 0.24
C SER A 250 9.02 21.95 -0.91
N GLU A 251 10.03 21.09 -1.07
CA GLU A 251 10.96 21.14 -2.20
C GLU A 251 10.26 20.83 -3.52
N TYR A 252 9.41 19.80 -3.56
CA TYR A 252 8.64 19.45 -4.74
C TYR A 252 7.64 20.52 -5.14
N ALA A 253 6.96 21.14 -4.18
CA ALA A 253 6.09 22.27 -4.46
C ALA A 253 6.83 23.41 -5.19
N LYS A 254 8.08 23.69 -4.79
CA LYS A 254 8.95 24.68 -5.44
C LYS A 254 9.41 24.23 -6.83
N ILE A 255 9.77 22.96 -7.00
CA ILE A 255 10.21 22.42 -8.29
C ILE A 255 9.06 22.46 -9.31
N MET A 256 7.87 22.03 -8.89
CA MET A 256 6.66 22.02 -9.71
C MET A 256 6.05 23.41 -9.89
N ASN A 257 6.51 24.40 -9.11
CA ASN A 257 5.90 25.74 -9.03
C ASN A 257 4.37 25.66 -8.80
N SER A 258 3.96 24.77 -7.90
CA SER A 258 2.56 24.46 -7.61
C SER A 258 2.43 23.95 -6.19
N ASP A 259 1.32 24.28 -5.54
CA ASP A 259 0.99 23.78 -4.21
C ASP A 259 -0.01 22.61 -4.25
N LYS A 260 -0.41 22.13 -5.43
CA LYS A 260 -1.40 21.06 -5.56
C LYS A 260 -0.86 19.70 -5.13
N LEU A 261 -1.72 18.88 -4.52
CA LEU A 261 -1.37 17.51 -4.09
C LEU A 261 -0.80 16.69 -5.25
N VAL A 262 -1.52 16.65 -6.37
CA VAL A 262 -1.16 15.82 -7.54
C VAL A 262 0.24 16.16 -8.05
N ASP A 263 0.61 17.45 -8.08
CA ASP A 263 1.89 17.89 -8.62
C ASP A 263 3.05 17.46 -7.71
N ILE A 264 2.86 17.60 -6.40
CA ILE A 264 3.84 17.22 -5.39
C ILE A 264 4.03 15.70 -5.37
N PHE A 265 2.94 14.94 -5.43
CA PHE A 265 2.99 13.47 -5.45
C PHE A 265 3.65 12.97 -6.75
N PHE A 266 3.33 13.59 -7.88
CA PHE A 266 3.92 13.27 -9.17
C PHE A 266 5.43 13.55 -9.21
N ALA A 267 5.90 14.65 -8.63
CA ALA A 267 7.33 14.93 -8.47
C ALA A 267 8.05 13.85 -7.65
N GLY A 268 7.42 13.41 -6.54
CA GLY A 268 7.92 12.29 -5.73
C GLY A 268 8.00 10.98 -6.52
N PHE A 269 6.96 10.69 -7.32
CA PHE A 269 6.90 9.52 -8.18
C PHE A 269 8.07 9.49 -9.19
N ILE A 270 8.31 10.59 -9.88
CA ILE A 270 9.44 10.70 -10.81
C ILE A 270 10.77 10.52 -10.06
N LYS A 271 10.94 11.24 -8.94
CA LYS A 271 12.21 11.25 -8.21
C LYS A 271 12.61 9.85 -7.75
N ASP A 272 11.68 9.09 -7.21
CA ASP A 272 11.98 7.83 -6.53
C ASP A 272 11.94 6.62 -7.47
N TYR A 273 11.12 6.64 -8.52
CA TYR A 273 10.83 5.44 -9.31
C TYR A 273 11.30 5.49 -10.76
N HIS A 274 11.94 6.58 -11.21
CA HIS A 274 12.40 6.72 -12.61
C HIS A 274 13.30 5.58 -13.12
N ARG A 275 13.96 4.83 -12.22
CA ARG A 275 14.85 3.72 -12.59
C ARG A 275 14.15 2.38 -12.76
N TYR A 276 12.89 2.27 -12.37
CA TYR A 276 12.15 1.02 -12.45
C TYR A 276 11.85 0.69 -13.91
N SER A 277 11.85 -0.61 -14.24
CA SER A 277 11.70 -1.04 -15.63
C SER A 277 10.33 -0.72 -16.21
N TYR A 278 9.27 -0.74 -15.39
CA TYR A 278 7.89 -0.39 -15.79
C TYR A 278 7.57 1.10 -15.67
N PHE A 279 8.50 1.94 -15.18
CA PHE A 279 8.26 3.36 -14.96
C PHE A 279 7.69 4.10 -16.20
N PRO A 280 8.19 3.87 -17.43
CA PRO A 280 7.67 4.57 -18.60
C PRO A 280 6.17 4.34 -18.86
N ILE A 281 5.68 3.12 -18.61
CA ILE A 281 4.27 2.78 -18.82
C ILE A 281 3.39 3.53 -17.82
N PHE A 282 3.75 3.48 -16.53
CA PHE A 282 2.99 4.18 -15.48
C PHE A 282 3.07 5.70 -15.63
N LEU A 283 4.22 6.24 -16.06
CA LEU A 283 4.37 7.65 -16.37
C LEU A 283 3.44 8.07 -17.53
N ASP A 284 3.29 7.26 -18.57
CA ASP A 284 2.39 7.55 -19.68
C ASP A 284 0.90 7.49 -19.26
N ILE A 285 0.53 6.55 -18.38
CA ILE A 285 -0.81 6.49 -17.77
C ILE A 285 -1.10 7.79 -16.99
N ILE A 286 -0.18 8.23 -16.13
CA ILE A 286 -0.32 9.47 -15.38
C ILE A 286 -0.40 10.68 -16.34
N ARG A 287 0.44 10.71 -17.38
CA ARG A 287 0.44 11.77 -18.39
C ARG A 287 -0.91 11.89 -19.09
N ALA A 288 -1.46 10.76 -19.54
CA ALA A 288 -2.76 10.72 -20.19
C ALA A 288 -3.86 11.25 -19.25
N ALA A 289 -3.85 10.84 -17.98
CA ALA A 289 -4.82 11.31 -16.98
C ALA A 289 -4.69 12.82 -16.70
N ILE A 290 -3.47 13.35 -16.57
CA ILE A 290 -3.23 14.78 -16.37
C ILE A 290 -3.74 15.60 -17.56
N ILE A 291 -3.41 15.18 -18.79
CA ILE A 291 -3.85 15.88 -20.00
C ILE A 291 -5.36 15.85 -20.12
N ASP A 292 -6.00 14.72 -19.82
CA ASP A 292 -7.45 14.61 -19.86
C ASP A 292 -8.14 15.53 -18.83
N VAL A 293 -7.66 15.56 -17.58
CA VAL A 293 -8.25 16.37 -16.50
C VAL A 293 -7.98 17.86 -16.67
N ARG A 294 -6.77 18.23 -17.09
CA ARG A 294 -6.30 19.63 -17.10
C ARG A 294 -6.23 20.24 -18.50
N SER A 295 -6.48 19.44 -19.54
CA SER A 295 -6.35 19.81 -20.96
C SER A 295 -4.94 20.27 -21.38
N LYS A 296 -3.91 20.01 -20.56
CA LYS A 296 -2.52 20.40 -20.85
C LYS A 296 -1.51 19.53 -20.11
N TRP A 297 -0.30 19.48 -20.66
CA TRP A 297 0.90 18.99 -19.98
C TRP A 297 1.64 20.13 -19.27
N TYR A 298 2.73 19.80 -18.56
CA TYR A 298 3.62 20.80 -17.98
C TYR A 298 4.48 21.45 -19.07
N ASP A 299 4.27 22.75 -19.31
CA ASP A 299 4.99 23.51 -20.34
C ASP A 299 6.50 23.62 -20.04
N ASN A 300 6.88 23.54 -18.75
CA ASN A 300 8.25 23.57 -18.26
C ASN A 300 8.81 22.17 -17.90
N TRP A 301 8.33 21.12 -18.57
CA TRP A 301 8.68 19.73 -18.27
C TRP A 301 10.20 19.46 -18.20
N GLU A 302 10.99 20.00 -19.14
CA GLU A 302 12.45 19.86 -19.15
C GLU A 302 13.12 20.41 -17.89
N GLU A 303 12.62 21.56 -17.42
CA GLU A 303 13.13 22.21 -16.21
C GLU A 303 12.78 21.40 -14.96
N ILE A 304 11.56 20.87 -14.88
CA ILE A 304 11.10 20.00 -13.79
C ILE A 304 12.00 18.77 -13.69
N VAL A 305 12.17 18.05 -14.79
CA VAL A 305 13.02 16.84 -14.88
C VAL A 305 14.46 17.15 -14.45
N THR A 306 15.02 18.26 -14.94
CA THR A 306 16.38 18.71 -14.60
C THR A 306 16.51 19.01 -13.10
N LYS A 307 15.54 19.74 -12.52
CA LYS A 307 15.53 20.07 -11.09
C LYS A 307 15.35 18.84 -10.20
N LEU A 308 14.60 17.84 -10.66
CA LEU A 308 14.51 16.54 -9.99
C LEU A 308 15.80 15.72 -10.13
N GLY A 309 16.76 16.16 -10.95
CA GLY A 309 18.06 15.50 -11.13
C GLY A 309 17.94 14.18 -11.90
N ILE A 310 16.95 14.07 -12.78
CA ILE A 310 16.76 12.88 -13.62
C ILE A 310 17.55 13.06 -14.91
N SER A 311 18.26 12.01 -15.32
CA SER A 311 19.03 12.01 -16.55
C SER A 311 18.27 11.32 -17.68
N ASP A 312 18.22 11.98 -18.83
CA ASP A 312 17.76 11.43 -20.11
C ASP A 312 18.62 10.29 -20.68
N LYS A 313 19.62 9.80 -19.93
CA LYS A 313 20.50 8.72 -20.38
C LYS A 313 19.81 7.36 -20.40
N GLU A 314 18.88 7.11 -19.47
CA GLU A 314 18.23 5.81 -19.30
C GLU A 314 16.87 5.72 -20.03
N TYR A 315 16.18 6.86 -20.20
CA TYR A 315 14.88 6.95 -20.87
C TYR A 315 14.81 8.24 -21.69
N ASN A 316 14.05 8.22 -22.79
CA ASN A 316 13.68 9.45 -23.46
C ASN A 316 12.45 10.04 -22.76
N LEU A 317 12.63 11.06 -21.92
CA LEU A 317 11.54 11.68 -21.16
C LEU A 317 10.62 12.57 -22.02
N HIS A 318 10.89 12.65 -23.33
CA HIS A 318 10.04 13.31 -24.33
C HIS A 318 9.19 12.33 -25.13
N THR A 319 9.73 11.14 -25.44
CA THR A 319 9.00 10.09 -26.16
C THR A 319 8.46 8.98 -25.27
N PHE A 320 8.84 8.98 -23.98
CA PHE A 320 8.46 8.00 -22.97
C PHE A 320 8.83 6.56 -23.37
N GLN A 321 9.85 6.42 -24.20
CA GLN A 321 10.41 5.15 -24.63
C GLN A 321 11.73 4.88 -23.90
N LYS A 322 11.94 3.60 -23.58
CA LYS A 322 13.22 3.11 -23.08
C LYS A 322 14.28 3.23 -24.18
N LYS A 323 15.43 3.82 -23.85
CA LYS A 323 16.55 3.98 -24.79
C LYS A 323 17.36 2.70 -24.91
#